data_AF-A0A1M6F414-F1
#
_entry.id   AF-A0A1M6F414-F1
#
_cell.length_a   1.000
_cell.length_b   1.000
_cell.length_c   1.000
_cell.angle_alpha   90.00
_cell.angle_beta   90.00
_cell.angle_gamma   90.00
#
_symmetry.space_group_name_H-M   'P 1'
#
loop_
_entity.id
_entity.type
_entity.pdbx_description
1 polymer ?
#
loop_
_entity_poly.entity_id
_entity_poly.type
_entity_poly.pdbx_seq_one_letter_code
_entity_poly.pdbx_strand_id
1 'polypeptide(L)'
;MKHENKGSILVLVLLLTSVIISTSTVLLSTTVMNYKMKNINSRVKKTFYNAEGAIDEAYVIVLNYIESAIEYSYTKDNSKANYTEFLLSKCEDSKGNKGLANILKDRSNYLIYNDNNISIEANIYSKTDFLVLDIKSTCIDDKIEKKINMIYHILIPKDGCYDYTINPEDLIYIYDWKLER
;
A
#
# COMPACT_ATOMS: atom_id res chain seq x y z
N MET A 1 -17.78 45.13 -68.21
CA MET A 1 -17.97 43.69 -67.92
C MET A 1 -17.89 43.50 -66.42
N LYS A 2 -18.97 43.07 -65.77
CA LYS A 2 -19.04 42.87 -64.32
C LYS A 2 -18.65 41.40 -64.07
N HIS A 3 -17.40 41.15 -63.67
CA HIS A 3 -16.98 39.79 -63.32
C HIS A 3 -17.74 39.36 -62.06
N GLU A 4 -18.48 38.26 -62.14
CA GLU A 4 -19.23 37.73 -61.01
C GLU A 4 -18.25 37.14 -59.97
N ASN A 5 -18.21 37.72 -58.76
CA ASN A 5 -17.36 37.32 -57.62
C ASN A 5 -17.74 35.96 -56.98
N LYS A 6 -18.42 35.08 -57.73
CA LYS A 6 -18.94 33.81 -57.22
C LYS A 6 -17.82 32.87 -56.74
N GLY A 7 -16.63 32.94 -57.36
CA GLY A 7 -15.45 32.16 -56.97
C GLY A 7 -14.79 32.63 -55.67
N SER A 8 -14.72 33.95 -55.41
CA SER A 8 -14.09 34.46 -54.19
C SER A 8 -14.93 34.21 -52.94
N ILE A 9 -16.26 34.15 -53.09
CA ILE A 9 -17.19 33.74 -52.01
C ILE A 9 -16.94 32.28 -51.60
N LEU A 10 -16.74 31.38 -52.58
CA LEU A 10 -16.43 29.98 -52.31
C LEU A 10 -15.11 29.83 -51.54
N VAL A 11 -14.07 30.56 -51.95
CA VAL A 11 -12.76 30.56 -51.28
C VAL A 11 -12.88 31.07 -49.84
N LEU A 12 -13.62 32.16 -49.60
CA LEU A 12 -13.85 32.70 -48.26
C LEU A 12 -14.56 31.69 -47.35
N VAL A 13 -15.60 31.02 -47.86
CA VAL A 13 -16.32 29.98 -47.10
C VAL A 13 -15.40 28.82 -46.75
N LEU A 14 -14.53 28.38 -47.67
CA LEU A 14 -13.55 27.32 -47.42
C LEU A 14 -12.53 27.73 -46.35
N LEU A 15 -12.07 28.99 -46.34
CA LEU A 15 -11.18 29.50 -45.31
C LEU A 15 -11.86 29.53 -43.94
N LEU A 16 -13.12 30.00 -43.88
CA LEU A 16 -13.88 30.05 -42.63
C LEU A 16 -14.14 28.64 -42.08
N THR A 17 -14.56 27.70 -42.92
CA THR A 17 -14.80 26.32 -42.47
C THR A 17 -13.50 25.66 -42.03
N SER A 18 -12.37 25.93 -42.69
CA SER A 18 -11.06 25.44 -42.26
C SER A 18 -10.69 25.91 -40.85
N VAL A 19 -10.88 27.20 -40.55
CA VAL A 19 -10.62 27.77 -39.22
C VAL A 19 -11.56 27.16 -38.17
N ILE A 20 -12.84 26.99 -38.49
CA ILE A 20 -13.84 26.37 -37.59
C ILE A 20 -13.48 24.91 -37.32
N ILE A 21 -13.10 24.14 -38.34
CA ILE A 21 -12.68 22.75 -38.18
C ILE A 21 -11.42 22.67 -37.32
N SER A 22 -10.41 23.49 -37.61
CA SER A 22 -9.16 23.53 -36.85
C SER A 22 -9.40 23.83 -35.36
N THR A 23 -10.17 24.87 -35.05
CA THR A 23 -10.51 25.22 -33.67
C THR A 23 -11.33 24.14 -32.98
N SER A 24 -12.29 23.52 -33.69
CA SER A 24 -13.07 22.40 -33.18
C SER A 24 -12.21 21.18 -32.87
N THR A 25 -11.23 20.87 -33.72
CA THR A 25 -10.28 19.77 -33.47
C THR A 25 -9.43 20.05 -32.24
N VAL A 26 -8.97 21.28 -32.03
CA VAL A 26 -8.20 21.68 -30.84
C VAL A 26 -9.04 21.53 -29.57
N LEU A 27 -10.29 21.98 -29.58
CA LEU A 27 -11.22 21.84 -28.44
C LEU A 27 -11.48 20.37 -28.10
N LEU A 28 -11.77 19.54 -29.11
CA LEU A 28 -12.00 18.11 -28.93
C LEU A 28 -10.74 17.43 -28.36
N SER A 29 -9.57 17.72 -28.93
CA SER A 29 -8.29 17.15 -28.49
C SER A 29 -7.99 17.50 -27.04
N THR A 30 -8.20 18.76 -26.65
CA THR A 30 -8.02 19.24 -25.28
C THR A 30 -9.00 18.55 -24.31
N THR A 31 -10.26 18.38 -24.72
CA THR A 31 -11.29 17.72 -23.90
C THR A 31 -10.94 16.25 -23.67
N VAL A 32 -10.53 15.53 -24.70
CA VAL A 32 -10.09 14.12 -24.61
C VAL A 32 -8.85 14.01 -23.72
N MET A 33 -7.89 14.92 -23.86
CA MET A 33 -6.69 14.93 -23.02
C MET A 33 -7.04 15.17 -21.53
N ASN A 34 -7.92 16.13 -21.25
CA ASN A 34 -8.39 16.40 -19.88
C ASN A 34 -9.10 15.19 -19.27
N TYR A 35 -9.95 14.51 -20.03
CA TYR A 35 -10.61 13.29 -19.58
C TYR A 35 -9.58 12.18 -19.26
N LYS A 36 -8.62 11.94 -20.16
CA LYS A 36 -7.55 10.96 -19.94
C LYS A 36 -6.73 11.28 -18.70
N MET A 37 -6.36 12.54 -18.50
CA MET A 37 -5.59 12.97 -17.32
C MET A 37 -6.37 12.75 -16.02
N LYS A 38 -7.67 13.07 -15.99
CA LYS A 38 -8.54 12.79 -14.84
C LYS A 38 -8.63 11.30 -14.55
N ASN A 39 -8.78 10.48 -15.59
CA ASN A 39 -8.82 9.03 -15.45
C ASN A 39 -7.50 8.47 -14.89
N ILE A 40 -6.35 8.91 -15.41
CA ILE A 40 -5.03 8.52 -14.90
C ILE A 40 -4.90 8.94 -13.43
N ASN A 41 -5.25 10.17 -13.07
CA ASN A 41 -5.19 10.64 -11.68
C ASN A 41 -6.08 9.81 -10.75
N SER A 42 -7.27 9.44 -11.20
CA SER A 42 -8.18 8.56 -10.44
C SER A 42 -7.54 7.19 -10.16
N ARG A 43 -6.95 6.58 -11.21
CA ARG A 43 -6.24 5.30 -11.08
C ARG A 43 -5.04 5.41 -10.14
N VAL A 44 -4.21 6.45 -10.29
CA VAL A 44 -3.07 6.72 -9.40
C VAL A 44 -3.49 6.79 -7.93
N LYS A 45 -4.59 7.49 -7.63
CA LYS A 45 -5.14 7.56 -6.27
C LYS A 45 -5.64 6.20 -5.77
N LYS A 46 -6.38 5.47 -6.61
CA LYS A 46 -6.86 4.13 -6.26
C LYS A 46 -5.70 3.17 -5.95
N THR A 47 -4.68 3.12 -6.80
CA THR A 47 -3.50 2.29 -6.58
C THR A 47 -2.77 2.66 -5.29
N PHE A 48 -2.69 3.96 -4.97
CA PHE A 48 -2.11 4.42 -3.71
C PHE A 48 -2.93 3.96 -2.50
N TYR A 49 -4.25 4.19 -2.49
CA TYR A 49 -5.12 3.78 -1.38
C TYR A 49 -5.19 2.27 -1.19
N ASN A 50 -5.06 1.49 -2.27
CA ASN A 50 -4.95 0.05 -2.16
C ASN A 50 -3.64 -0.39 -1.50
N ALA A 51 -2.52 0.26 -1.83
CA ALA A 51 -1.25 -0.02 -1.17
C ALA A 51 -1.28 0.38 0.32
N GLU A 52 -1.91 1.51 0.65
CA GLU A 52 -2.06 2.01 2.02
C GLU A 52 -2.97 1.10 2.85
N GLY A 53 -4.15 0.76 2.33
CA GLY A 53 -5.07 -0.11 3.04
C GLY A 53 -4.51 -1.52 3.29
N ALA A 54 -3.65 -2.03 2.41
CA ALA A 54 -2.93 -3.28 2.66
C ALA A 54 -1.96 -3.19 3.86
N ILE A 55 -1.37 -2.02 4.11
CA ILE A 55 -0.56 -1.76 5.30
C ILE A 55 -1.45 -1.65 6.55
N ASP A 56 -2.60 -1.01 6.44
CA ASP A 56 -3.56 -0.91 7.55
C ASP A 56 -4.05 -2.31 7.98
N GLU A 57 -4.35 -3.17 7.01
CA GLU A 57 -4.72 -4.56 7.29
C GLU A 57 -3.54 -5.37 7.83
N ALA A 58 -2.32 -5.15 7.31
CA ALA A 58 -1.11 -5.74 7.86
C ALA A 58 -0.91 -5.37 9.33
N TYR A 59 -1.20 -4.12 9.72
CA TYR A 59 -1.15 -3.67 11.11
C TYR A 59 -2.09 -4.46 12.02
N VAL A 60 -3.34 -4.69 11.58
CA VAL A 60 -4.31 -5.52 12.32
C VAL A 60 -3.79 -6.96 12.48
N ILE A 61 -3.20 -7.53 11.43
CA ILE A 61 -2.58 -8.86 11.49
C ILE A 61 -1.44 -8.88 12.51
N VAL A 62 -0.60 -7.83 12.54
CA VAL A 62 0.48 -7.70 13.53
C VAL A 62 -0.06 -7.67 14.95
N LEU A 63 -1.12 -6.90 15.23
CA LEU A 63 -1.72 -6.82 16.57
C LEU A 63 -2.21 -8.18 17.06
N ASN A 64 -2.98 -8.90 16.23
CA ASN A 64 -3.49 -10.24 16.56
C ASN A 64 -2.34 -11.25 16.79
N TYR A 65 -1.25 -11.11 16.04
CA TYR A 65 -0.10 -11.99 16.17
C TYR A 65 0.74 -11.66 17.41
N ILE A 66 0.86 -10.38 17.79
CA ILE A 66 1.46 -9.96 19.06
C ILE A 66 0.64 -10.49 20.24
N GLU A 67 -0.69 -10.41 20.18
CA GLU A 67 -1.58 -10.97 21.20
C GLU A 67 -1.32 -12.47 21.39
N SER A 68 -1.26 -13.21 20.28
CA SER A 68 -0.92 -14.65 20.28
C SER A 68 0.47 -14.91 20.89
N ALA A 69 1.44 -14.04 20.61
CA ALA A 69 2.79 -14.15 21.17
C ALA A 69 2.81 -13.87 22.69
N ILE A 70 2.04 -12.90 23.18
CA ILE A 70 1.88 -12.62 24.61
C ILE A 70 1.29 -13.85 25.30
N GLU A 71 0.16 -14.37 24.81
CA GLU A 71 -0.52 -15.55 25.37
C GLU A 71 0.41 -16.76 25.42
N TYR A 72 1.15 -17.02 24.34
CA TYR A 72 2.12 -18.10 24.29
C TYR A 72 3.23 -17.94 25.33
N SER A 73 3.77 -16.73 25.46
CA SER A 73 4.91 -16.44 26.35
C SER A 73 4.55 -16.45 27.84
N TYR A 74 3.29 -16.16 28.19
CA TYR A 74 2.82 -16.11 29.57
C TYR A 74 2.94 -17.47 30.29
N THR A 75 2.67 -18.55 29.57
CA THR A 75 2.60 -19.90 30.15
C THR A 75 3.97 -20.58 30.28
N LYS A 76 5.05 -19.93 29.84
CA LYS A 76 6.39 -20.51 29.74
C LYS A 76 7.41 -19.76 30.60
N ASP A 77 8.36 -20.50 31.13
CA ASP A 77 9.57 -19.93 31.75
C ASP A 77 10.34 -19.11 30.72
N ASN A 78 10.91 -17.97 31.14
CA ASN A 78 11.61 -17.02 30.26
C ASN A 78 10.68 -16.44 29.17
N SER A 79 9.58 -15.80 29.60
CA SER A 79 8.56 -15.21 28.74
C SER A 79 9.15 -14.26 27.70
N LYS A 80 10.18 -13.49 28.06
CA LYS A 80 10.87 -12.59 27.11
C LYS A 80 11.47 -13.31 25.91
N ALA A 81 12.19 -14.40 26.15
CA ALA A 81 12.78 -15.19 25.07
C ALA A 81 11.69 -15.83 24.21
N ASN A 82 10.70 -16.46 24.83
CA ASN A 82 9.60 -17.12 24.11
C ASN A 82 8.79 -16.15 23.24
N TYR A 83 8.46 -14.96 23.75
CA TYR A 83 7.78 -13.92 22.98
C TYR A 83 8.58 -13.55 21.71
N THR A 84 9.87 -13.30 21.90
CA THR A 84 10.76 -12.89 20.80
C THR A 84 10.95 -14.01 19.78
N GLU A 85 11.13 -15.24 20.23
CA GLU A 85 11.28 -16.41 19.38
C GLU A 85 10.00 -16.74 18.61
N PHE A 86 8.84 -16.54 19.23
CA PHE A 86 7.55 -16.70 18.58
C PHE A 86 7.41 -15.75 17.39
N LEU A 87 7.72 -14.47 17.60
CA LEU A 87 7.70 -13.48 16.52
C LEU A 87 8.67 -13.78 15.38
N LEU A 88 9.82 -14.36 15.71
CA LEU A 88 10.90 -14.68 14.76
C LEU A 88 10.83 -16.09 14.16
N SER A 89 9.78 -16.88 14.45
CA SER A 89 9.65 -18.28 13.99
C SER A 89 10.70 -19.25 14.55
N LYS A 90 11.31 -18.95 15.70
CA LYS A 90 12.40 -19.75 16.29
C LYS A 90 11.94 -20.76 17.34
N CYS A 91 10.64 -20.84 17.61
CA CYS A 91 10.09 -21.79 18.58
C CYS A 91 10.19 -23.24 18.08
N GLU A 92 10.83 -24.11 18.86
CA GLU A 92 10.97 -25.54 18.56
C GLU A 92 9.65 -26.33 18.72
N ASP A 93 8.76 -25.85 19.59
CA ASP A 93 7.54 -26.58 19.98
C ASP A 93 6.33 -26.35 19.07
N SER A 94 6.31 -25.24 18.32
CA SER A 94 5.14 -24.86 17.52
C SER A 94 5.27 -25.39 16.09
N LYS A 95 4.87 -26.65 15.87
CA LYS A 95 4.67 -27.18 14.52
C LYS A 95 3.70 -26.27 13.75
N GLY A 96 4.22 -25.53 12.78
CA GLY A 96 3.41 -24.68 11.89
C GLY A 96 3.42 -23.19 12.21
N ASN A 97 4.17 -22.71 13.21
CA ASN A 97 4.36 -21.27 13.37
C ASN A 97 5.22 -20.74 12.20
N LYS A 98 4.58 -20.04 11.27
CA LYS A 98 5.25 -19.20 10.29
C LYS A 98 5.47 -17.87 11.00
N GLY A 99 6.70 -17.48 11.32
CA GLY A 99 6.95 -16.20 12.02
C GLY A 99 6.26 -14.99 11.38
N LEU A 100 6.14 -13.90 12.13
CA LEU A 100 5.33 -12.73 11.77
C LEU A 100 5.57 -12.25 10.32
N ALA A 101 6.84 -12.10 9.92
CA ALA A 101 7.18 -11.65 8.57
C ALA A 101 6.67 -12.61 7.47
N ASN A 102 6.59 -13.91 7.73
CA ASN A 102 6.07 -14.88 6.76
C ASN A 102 4.54 -14.85 6.69
N ILE A 103 3.86 -14.63 7.82
CA ILE A 103 2.41 -14.42 7.84
C ILE A 103 2.03 -13.19 7.04
N LEU A 104 2.76 -12.09 7.21
CA LEU A 104 2.50 -10.84 6.50
C LEU A 104 2.74 -10.95 4.99
N LYS A 105 3.67 -11.81 4.56
CA LYS A 105 3.91 -12.12 3.13
C LYS A 105 2.83 -13.02 2.54
N ASP A 106 2.17 -13.83 3.36
CA ASP A 106 1.14 -14.76 2.91
C ASP A 106 -0.18 -14.00 2.73
N ARG A 107 -0.49 -13.69 1.47
CA ARG A 107 -1.67 -12.92 1.08
C ARG A 107 -2.99 -13.57 1.53
N SER A 108 -3.02 -14.89 1.76
CA SER A 108 -4.24 -15.55 2.24
C SER A 108 -4.71 -15.06 3.61
N ASN A 109 -3.84 -14.38 4.36
CA ASN A 109 -4.19 -13.77 5.65
C ASN A 109 -4.90 -12.41 5.52
N TYR A 110 -5.00 -11.85 4.30
CA TYR A 110 -5.67 -10.58 4.02
C TYR A 110 -7.10 -10.86 3.52
N LEU A 111 -8.07 -10.23 4.16
CA LEU A 111 -9.49 -10.34 3.84
C LEU A 111 -9.91 -9.27 2.83
N ILE A 112 -9.41 -8.04 2.98
CA ILE A 112 -9.84 -6.88 2.19
C ILE A 112 -8.88 -6.65 1.01
N TYR A 113 -7.58 -6.63 1.28
CA TYR A 113 -6.56 -6.27 0.30
C TYR A 113 -5.79 -7.49 -0.24
N ASN A 114 -6.53 -8.49 -0.72
CA ASN A 114 -6.00 -9.74 -1.28
C ASN A 114 -6.02 -9.81 -2.81
N ASP A 115 -6.12 -8.66 -3.48
CA ASP A 115 -6.09 -8.61 -4.94
C ASP A 115 -4.72 -9.03 -5.50
N ASN A 116 -4.73 -9.58 -6.73
CA ASN A 116 -3.51 -10.03 -7.41
C ASN A 116 -2.49 -8.95 -7.69
N ASN A 117 -2.92 -7.70 -7.72
CA ASN A 117 -2.08 -6.54 -7.95
C ASN A 117 -1.41 -5.98 -6.68
N ILE A 118 -1.67 -6.54 -5.50
CA ILE A 118 -1.07 -6.11 -4.23
C ILE A 118 -0.06 -7.15 -3.75
N SER A 119 1.19 -6.75 -3.52
CA SER A 119 2.23 -7.61 -2.94
C SER A 119 2.80 -6.99 -1.69
N ILE A 120 3.02 -7.82 -0.67
CA ILE A 120 3.51 -7.39 0.64
C ILE A 120 4.84 -8.08 0.91
N GLU A 121 5.86 -7.26 1.15
CA GLU A 121 7.14 -7.70 1.64
C GLU A 121 7.25 -7.30 3.11
N ALA A 122 7.73 -8.22 3.95
CA ALA A 122 7.90 -7.96 5.37
C ALA A 122 9.24 -8.52 5.85
N ASN A 123 9.98 -7.74 6.64
CA ASN A 123 11.22 -8.17 7.26
C ASN A 123 11.20 -7.80 8.73
N ILE A 124 11.62 -8.73 9.58
CA ILE A 124 11.71 -8.51 11.02
C ILE A 124 13.12 -8.84 11.51
N TYR A 125 13.66 -7.97 12.35
CA TYR A 125 14.98 -8.18 12.95
C TYR A 125 15.04 -7.59 14.36
N SER A 126 15.93 -8.15 15.17
CA SER A 126 16.04 -7.81 16.59
C SER A 126 17.06 -6.70 16.83
N LYS A 127 16.70 -5.75 17.70
CA LYS A 127 17.60 -4.81 18.38
C LYS A 127 17.52 -5.06 19.90
N THR A 128 18.39 -4.40 20.66
CA THR A 128 18.60 -4.68 22.10
C THR A 128 17.31 -4.72 22.93
N ASP A 129 16.37 -3.79 22.68
CA ASP A 129 15.16 -3.61 23.50
C ASP A 129 13.84 -3.71 22.72
N PHE A 130 13.91 -3.86 21.39
CA PHE A 130 12.75 -3.91 20.52
C PHE A 130 13.06 -4.66 19.22
N LEU A 131 12.03 -5.14 18.55
CA LEU A 131 12.11 -5.66 17.20
C LEU A 131 11.77 -4.55 16.21
N VAL A 132 12.44 -4.54 15.07
CA VAL A 132 12.07 -3.69 13.94
C VAL A 132 11.34 -4.54 12.93
N LEU A 133 10.13 -4.13 12.58
CA LEU A 133 9.32 -4.72 11.53
C LEU A 133 9.20 -3.72 10.38
N ASP A 134 9.76 -4.08 9.23
CA ASP A 134 9.71 -3.30 7.99
C ASP A 134 8.71 -3.95 7.04
N ILE A 135 7.61 -3.24 6.74
CA ILE A 135 6.54 -3.70 5.86
C ILE A 135 6.50 -2.80 4.62
N LYS A 136 6.60 -3.42 3.46
CA LYS A 136 6.46 -2.76 2.17
C LYS A 136 5.25 -3.31 1.43
N SER A 137 4.30 -2.45 1.14
CA SER A 137 3.16 -2.75 0.28
C SER A 137 3.38 -2.15 -1.11
N THR A 138 3.22 -2.98 -2.13
CA THR A 138 3.30 -2.57 -3.53
C THR A 138 1.98 -2.88 -4.23
N CYS A 139 1.39 -1.88 -4.87
CA CYS A 139 0.20 -2.05 -5.72
C CYS A 139 0.50 -1.64 -7.16
N ILE A 140 0.13 -2.49 -8.12
CA ILE A 140 0.39 -2.28 -9.56
C ILE A 140 -0.92 -2.28 -10.36
N ASP A 141 -1.26 -1.15 -10.97
CA ASP A 141 -2.35 -1.03 -11.94
C ASP A 141 -1.78 -0.68 -13.33
N ASP A 142 -1.55 -1.71 -14.16
CA ASP A 142 -0.92 -1.60 -15.49
C ASP A 142 0.47 -0.93 -15.43
N LYS A 143 0.57 0.36 -15.80
CA LYS A 143 1.81 1.15 -15.76
C LYS A 143 1.93 2.03 -14.51
N ILE A 144 0.97 1.94 -13.60
CA ILE A 144 0.95 2.72 -12.36
C ILE A 144 1.40 1.81 -11.23
N GLU A 145 2.54 2.11 -10.65
CA GLU A 145 3.07 1.43 -9.48
C GLU A 145 3.07 2.38 -8.28
N LYS A 146 2.64 1.87 -7.12
CA LYS A 146 2.73 2.57 -5.84
C LYS A 146 3.33 1.67 -4.78
N LYS A 147 4.31 2.20 -4.07
CA LYS A 147 5.05 1.53 -3.01
C LYS A 147 4.97 2.35 -1.74
N ILE A 148 4.52 1.73 -0.67
CA ILE A 148 4.50 2.34 0.65
C ILE A 148 5.34 1.47 1.56
N ASN A 149 6.23 2.11 2.30
CA ASN A 149 7.07 1.47 3.29
C ASN A 149 6.71 1.99 4.67
N MET A 150 6.52 1.07 5.61
CA MET A 150 6.20 1.38 7.00
C MET A 150 7.09 0.58 7.94
N ILE A 151 7.73 1.28 8.86
CA ILE A 151 8.63 0.70 9.83
C ILE A 151 7.98 0.83 11.20
N TYR A 152 7.78 -0.31 11.83
CA TYR A 152 7.29 -0.42 13.20
C TYR A 152 8.43 -0.83 14.12
N HIS A 153 8.37 -0.31 15.34
CA HIS A 153 9.12 -0.87 16.46
C HIS A 153 8.14 -1.62 17.35
N ILE A 154 8.47 -2.88 17.63
CA ILE A 154 7.72 -3.75 18.54
C ILE A 154 8.54 -3.88 19.81
N LEU A 155 8.04 -3.32 20.91
CA LEU A 155 8.66 -3.38 22.22
C LEU A 155 8.67 -4.81 22.73
N ILE A 156 9.74 -5.16 23.44
CA ILE A 156 9.84 -6.44 24.14
C ILE A 156 9.52 -6.18 25.62
N PRO A 157 8.40 -6.72 26.15
CA PRO A 157 8.07 -6.58 27.56
C PRO A 157 9.18 -7.14 28.48
N LYS A 158 9.23 -6.63 29.71
CA LYS A 158 10.13 -7.16 30.74
C LYS A 158 9.60 -8.49 31.27
N ASP A 159 10.50 -9.34 31.77
CA ASP A 159 10.11 -10.59 32.41
C ASP A 159 9.16 -10.31 33.59
N GLY A 160 8.06 -11.08 33.65
CA GLY A 160 6.99 -10.91 34.64
C GLY A 160 5.94 -9.84 34.31
N CYS A 161 6.09 -9.10 33.19
CA CYS A 161 5.07 -8.15 32.73
C CYS A 161 4.09 -8.75 31.72
N TYR A 162 4.25 -10.00 31.29
CA TYR A 162 3.39 -10.65 30.30
C TYR A 162 2.05 -11.09 30.92
N ASP A 163 1.24 -10.17 31.43
CA ASP A 163 -0.13 -10.48 31.86
C ASP A 163 -1.16 -10.06 30.79
N TYR A 164 -2.42 -10.47 30.99
CA TYR A 164 -3.54 -10.13 30.10
C TYR A 164 -3.94 -8.64 30.09
N THR A 165 -3.24 -7.77 30.82
CA THR A 165 -3.49 -6.33 30.85
C THR A 165 -2.65 -5.55 29.86
N ILE A 166 -1.62 -6.17 29.26
CA ILE A 166 -0.86 -5.53 28.17
C ILE A 166 -1.69 -5.59 26.88
N ASN A 167 -2.09 -4.41 26.37
CA ASN A 167 -2.68 -4.33 25.05
C ASN A 167 -1.58 -4.43 23.98
N PRO A 168 -1.79 -5.19 22.89
CA PRO A 168 -0.83 -5.26 21.77
C PRO A 168 -0.47 -3.89 21.19
N GLU A 169 -1.44 -2.95 21.19
CA GLU A 169 -1.27 -1.57 20.71
C GLU A 169 -0.21 -0.80 21.51
N ASP A 170 -0.05 -1.08 22.80
CA ASP A 170 0.95 -0.42 23.66
C ASP A 170 2.37 -0.91 23.35
N LEU A 171 2.50 -2.05 22.66
CA LEU A 171 3.79 -2.64 22.31
C LEU A 171 4.27 -2.27 20.91
N ILE A 172 3.44 -1.66 20.07
CA ILE A 172 3.81 -1.33 18.70
C ILE A 172 3.67 0.16 18.45
N TYR A 173 4.70 0.76 17.84
CA TYR A 173 4.63 2.14 17.40
C TYR A 173 5.23 2.31 16.01
N ILE A 174 4.61 3.21 15.25
CA ILE A 174 5.09 3.63 13.93
C ILE A 174 6.35 4.46 14.14
N TYR A 175 7.48 3.96 13.66
CA TYR A 175 8.75 4.68 13.68
C TYR A 175 8.92 5.54 12.44
N ASP A 176 8.57 5.01 11.28
CA ASP A 176 8.73 5.70 9.99
C ASP A 176 7.66 5.28 9.00
N TRP A 177 7.26 6.21 8.14
CA TRP A 177 6.33 5.99 7.04
C TRP A 177 6.81 6.77 5.83
N LYS A 178 7.01 6.06 4.71
CA LYS A 178 7.57 6.63 3.48
C LYS A 178 6.81 6.13 2.26
N LEU A 179 6.44 7.08 1.42
CA LEU A 179 6.06 6.82 0.04
C LEU A 179 7.33 6.66 -0.79
N GLU A 180 7.58 5.45 -1.30
CA GLU A 180 8.68 5.23 -2.24
C GLU A 180 8.24 5.70 -3.63
N ARG A 181 9.01 6.65 -4.21
CA ARG A 181 8.72 7.27 -5.50
C ARG A 181 9.29 6.48 -6.67
#